data_AF-A0A3N5SHB8-F1
#
_entry.id   AF-A0A3N5SHB8-F1
#
_cell.length_a   1.000
_cell.length_b   1.000
_cell.length_c   1.000
_cell.angle_alpha   90.00
_cell.angle_beta   90.00
_cell.angle_gamma   90.00
#
_symmetry.space_group_name_H-M   'P 1'
#
loop_
_entity.id
_entity.type
_entity.pdbx_description
1 polymer ?
#
loop_
_entity_poly.entity_id
_entity_poly.type
_entity_poly.pdbx_seq_one_letter_code
_entity_poly.pdbx_strand_id
1 'polypeptide(L)'
;MRKTGKLNRIPLFWTTLLIFLGVYLFLQLGVPYLSMLMTGQDAPLPIPSTLMAIYLALTVIGLLVYLAADEGRLKEFWSPVNNFLHGPVEARTRAGRLAAAARWALLIAIPLLAGWVMYQSVAPSSNPPTALRTQHPTIPFDYQKLTNPFRAPNGSVDPADL
;
A
#
# COMPACT_ATOMS: atom_id res chain seq x y z
N MET A 1 -1.31 -51.58 19.10
CA MET A 1 -1.80 -50.19 19.32
C MET A 1 -0.89 -49.23 18.55
N ARG A 2 -1.34 -48.69 17.41
CA ARG A 2 -0.57 -47.73 16.59
C ARG A 2 -0.82 -46.32 17.13
N LYS A 3 0.20 -45.66 17.68
CA LYS A 3 0.17 -44.21 17.91
C LYS A 3 0.15 -43.53 16.53
N THR A 4 -1.01 -43.14 16.05
CA THR A 4 -1.12 -42.23 14.90
C THR A 4 -0.51 -40.90 15.33
N GLY A 5 0.65 -40.56 14.77
CA GLY A 5 1.27 -39.26 14.98
C GLY A 5 0.29 -38.17 14.55
N LYS A 6 -0.15 -37.32 15.49
CA LYS A 6 -0.89 -36.10 15.16
C LYS A 6 0.05 -35.22 14.35
N LEU A 7 -0.16 -35.11 13.05
CA LEU A 7 0.41 -34.03 12.25
C LEU A 7 -0.09 -32.71 12.85
N ASN A 8 0.82 -31.82 13.24
CA ASN A 8 0.46 -30.50 13.74
C ASN A 8 -0.20 -29.74 12.58
N ARG A 9 -1.52 -29.63 12.59
CA ARG A 9 -2.25 -28.80 11.63
C ARG A 9 -1.90 -27.34 11.89
N ILE A 10 -1.44 -26.64 10.86
CA ILE A 10 -1.20 -25.20 10.90
C ILE A 10 -2.57 -24.51 11.08
N PRO A 11 -2.69 -23.51 11.99
CA PRO A 11 -3.95 -22.80 12.18
C PRO A 11 -4.43 -22.17 10.87
N LEU A 12 -5.75 -22.12 10.68
CA LEU A 12 -6.32 -21.56 9.45
C LEU A 12 -5.84 -20.13 9.16
N PHE A 13 -5.67 -19.30 10.19
CA PHE A 13 -5.12 -17.94 10.09
C PHE A 13 -3.74 -17.88 9.41
N TRP A 14 -2.82 -18.75 9.82
CA TRP A 14 -1.47 -18.77 9.24
C TRP A 14 -1.51 -19.32 7.82
N THR A 15 -2.39 -20.29 7.56
CA THR A 15 -2.56 -20.85 6.22
C THR A 15 -3.09 -19.79 5.25
N THR A 16 -4.12 -19.02 5.62
CA THR A 16 -4.67 -17.95 4.77
C THR A 16 -3.66 -16.82 4.55
N LEU A 17 -2.91 -16.44 5.59
CA LEU A 17 -1.84 -15.45 5.47
C LEU A 17 -0.73 -15.93 4.52
N LEU A 18 -0.32 -17.20 4.63
CA LEU A 18 0.68 -17.81 3.75
C LEU A 18 0.17 -17.91 2.31
N ILE A 19 -1.10 -18.22 2.10
CA ILE A 19 -1.70 -18.22 0.76
C ILE A 19 -1.64 -16.81 0.17
N PHE A 20 -2.09 -15.80 0.91
CA PHE A 20 -2.06 -14.42 0.45
C PHE A 20 -0.63 -13.95 0.13
N LEU A 21 0.32 -14.22 1.04
CA LEU A 21 1.74 -13.89 0.83
C LEU A 21 2.32 -14.68 -0.35
N GLY A 22 1.94 -15.94 -0.51
CA GLY A 22 2.34 -16.80 -1.62
C GLY A 22 1.86 -16.24 -2.95
N VAL A 23 0.61 -15.78 -3.05
CA VAL A 23 0.09 -15.11 -4.24
C VAL A 23 0.84 -13.81 -4.50
N TYR A 24 1.05 -12.98 -3.48
CA TYR A 24 1.80 -11.74 -3.61
C TYR A 24 3.22 -11.98 -4.15
N LEU A 25 3.96 -12.92 -3.57
CA LEU A 25 5.31 -13.28 -4.02
C LEU A 25 5.31 -13.93 -5.40
N PHE A 26 4.29 -14.73 -5.72
CA PHE A 26 4.14 -15.30 -7.06
C PHE A 26 3.93 -14.20 -8.11
N LEU A 27 3.08 -13.20 -7.83
CA LEU A 27 2.89 -12.06 -8.73
C LEU A 27 4.14 -11.18 -8.80
N GLN A 28 4.80 -10.95 -7.67
CA GLN A 28 5.95 -10.04 -7.59
C GLN A 28 7.24 -10.64 -8.16
N LEU A 29 7.45 -11.95 -8.00
CA LEU A 29 8.70 -12.63 -8.37
C LEU A 29 8.46 -13.72 -9.42
N GLY A 30 7.43 -14.54 -9.23
CA GLY A 30 7.11 -15.67 -10.11
C GLY A 30 6.76 -15.22 -11.52
N VAL A 31 5.83 -14.28 -11.67
CA VAL A 31 5.38 -13.80 -13.00
C VAL A 31 6.50 -13.08 -13.75
N PRO A 32 7.27 -12.14 -13.17
CA PRO A 32 8.40 -11.55 -13.88
C PRO A 32 9.44 -12.59 -14.30
N TYR A 33 9.75 -13.55 -13.42
CA TYR A 33 10.69 -14.63 -13.76
C TYR A 33 10.18 -15.54 -14.89
N LEU A 34 8.91 -15.93 -14.83
CA LEU A 34 8.27 -16.72 -15.90
C LEU A 34 8.20 -15.94 -17.22
N SER A 35 7.98 -14.63 -17.16
CA SER A 35 7.99 -13.78 -18.35
C SER A 35 9.34 -13.79 -19.04
N MET A 36 10.45 -13.75 -18.28
CA MET A 36 11.81 -13.85 -18.82
C MET A 36 12.04 -15.20 -19.50
N LEU A 37 11.63 -16.29 -18.85
CA LEU A 37 11.77 -17.64 -19.41
C LEU A 37 11.01 -17.80 -20.74
N MET A 38 9.82 -17.21 -20.86
CA MET A 38 8.97 -17.33 -22.05
C MET A 38 9.40 -16.40 -23.19
N THR A 39 9.87 -15.20 -22.85
CA THR A 39 10.25 -14.17 -23.84
C THR A 39 11.73 -14.22 -24.24
N GLY A 40 12.55 -14.96 -23.50
CA GLY A 40 13.99 -15.04 -23.71
C GLY A 40 14.73 -13.73 -23.44
N GLN A 41 14.08 -12.77 -22.76
CA GLN A 41 14.70 -11.49 -22.40
C GLN A 41 15.42 -11.56 -21.05
N ASP A 42 16.56 -10.89 -20.95
CA ASP A 42 17.37 -10.80 -19.73
C ASP A 42 16.76 -9.87 -18.66
N ALA A 43 15.75 -9.08 -19.03
CA ALA A 43 15.09 -8.13 -18.14
C ALA A 43 13.70 -8.64 -17.71
N PRO A 44 13.39 -8.61 -16.40
CA PRO A 44 12.05 -8.95 -15.92
C PRO A 44 11.04 -7.89 -16.36
N LEU A 45 9.89 -8.32 -16.91
CA LEU A 45 8.77 -7.43 -17.14
C LEU A 45 7.96 -7.28 -15.84
N PRO A 46 8.03 -6.12 -15.17
CA PRO A 46 7.28 -5.91 -13.94
C PRO A 46 5.78 -5.82 -14.24
N ILE A 47 4.97 -6.36 -13.33
CA ILE A 47 3.52 -6.23 -13.40
C ILE A 47 3.13 -4.77 -13.12
N PRO A 48 2.28 -4.13 -13.94
CA PRO A 48 1.72 -2.82 -13.63
C PRO A 48 1.03 -2.81 -12.26
N SER A 49 1.24 -1.76 -11.47
CA SER A 49 0.70 -1.65 -10.11
C SER A 49 -0.82 -1.81 -10.02
N THR A 50 -1.54 -1.31 -11.02
CA THR A 50 -2.99 -1.48 -11.15
C THR A 50 -3.39 -2.96 -11.26
N LEU A 51 -2.66 -3.74 -12.07
CA LEU A 51 -2.96 -5.15 -12.27
C LEU A 51 -2.66 -5.97 -11.01
N MET A 52 -1.54 -5.64 -10.35
CA MET A 52 -1.20 -6.19 -9.02
C MET A 52 -2.34 -5.93 -8.02
N ALA A 53 -2.82 -4.69 -7.95
CA ALA A 53 -3.90 -4.32 -7.02
C ALA A 53 -5.19 -5.11 -7.27
N ILE A 54 -5.59 -5.29 -8.54
CA ILE A 54 -6.80 -6.05 -8.90
C ILE A 54 -6.68 -7.52 -8.46
N TYR A 55 -5.58 -8.19 -8.78
CA TYR A 55 -5.40 -9.60 -8.42
C TYR A 55 -5.33 -9.82 -6.90
N LEU A 56 -4.66 -8.92 -6.18
CA LEU A 56 -4.62 -8.99 -4.71
C LEU A 56 -6.00 -8.73 -4.11
N ALA A 57 -6.77 -7.77 -4.64
CA ALA A 57 -8.14 -7.52 -4.20
C ALA A 57 -9.03 -8.76 -4.42
N LEU A 58 -8.96 -9.39 -5.60
CA LEU A 58 -9.68 -10.63 -5.89
C LEU A 58 -9.26 -11.77 -4.95
N THR A 59 -7.96 -11.87 -4.65
CA THR A 59 -7.44 -12.87 -3.70
C THR A 59 -8.00 -12.67 -2.31
N VAL A 60 -8.04 -11.41 -1.83
CA VAL A 60 -8.66 -11.06 -0.54
C VAL A 60 -10.14 -11.41 -0.56
N ILE A 61 -10.88 -11.04 -1.60
CA ILE A 61 -12.31 -11.36 -1.72
C ILE A 61 -12.54 -12.88 -1.70
N GLY A 62 -11.77 -13.64 -2.47
CA GLY A 62 -11.86 -15.10 -2.50
C GLY A 62 -11.56 -15.73 -1.14
N LEU A 63 -10.53 -15.26 -0.44
CA LEU A 63 -10.21 -15.71 0.93
C LEU A 63 -11.33 -15.38 1.91
N LEU A 64 -11.90 -14.17 1.83
CA LEU A 64 -13.02 -13.76 2.67
C LEU A 64 -14.25 -14.63 2.43
N VAL A 65 -14.61 -14.89 1.17
CA VAL A 65 -15.72 -15.78 0.82
C VAL A 65 -15.46 -17.19 1.34
N TYR A 66 -14.25 -17.72 1.16
CA TYR A 66 -13.87 -19.05 1.66
C TYR A 66 -13.97 -19.16 3.18
N LEU A 67 -13.59 -18.10 3.91
CA LEU A 67 -13.68 -18.03 5.37
C LEU A 67 -15.11 -17.83 5.85
N ALA A 68 -15.90 -17.01 5.17
CA ALA A 68 -17.27 -16.70 5.51
C ALA A 68 -18.26 -17.84 5.19
N ALA A 69 -17.88 -18.76 4.30
CA ALA A 69 -18.72 -19.89 3.92
C ALA A 69 -18.99 -20.90 5.06
N ASP A 70 -18.20 -20.88 6.14
CA ASP A 70 -18.31 -21.80 7.27
C ASP A 70 -17.99 -21.06 8.58
N GLU A 71 -18.94 -21.02 9.51
CA GLU A 71 -18.78 -20.37 10.81
C GLU A 71 -17.61 -20.94 11.63
N GLY A 72 -17.36 -22.25 11.50
CA GLY A 72 -16.22 -22.91 12.13
C GLY A 72 -14.89 -22.39 11.60
N ARG A 73 -14.78 -22.22 10.28
CA ARG A 73 -13.58 -21.61 9.66
C ARG A 73 -13.40 -20.17 10.07
N LEU A 74 -14.48 -19.39 10.06
CA LEU A 74 -14.44 -17.99 10.48
C LEU A 74 -13.97 -17.89 11.95
N LYS A 75 -14.52 -18.71 12.84
CA LYS A 75 -14.15 -18.75 14.26
C LYS A 75 -12.70 -19.21 14.46
N GLU A 76 -12.25 -20.22 13.72
CA GLU A 76 -10.87 -20.69 13.76
C GLU A 76 -9.89 -19.60 13.28
N PHE A 77 -10.24 -18.88 12.21
CA PHE A 77 -9.45 -17.76 11.69
C PHE A 77 -9.30 -16.64 12.71
N TRP A 78 -10.35 -16.28 13.44
CA TRP A 78 -10.31 -15.27 14.49
C TRP A 78 -9.68 -15.74 15.80
N SER A 79 -9.50 -17.06 15.98
CA SER A 79 -8.99 -17.64 17.24
C SER A 79 -7.67 -17.01 17.70
N PRO A 80 -6.64 -16.82 16.86
CA PRO A 80 -5.38 -16.22 17.31
C PRO A 80 -5.54 -14.79 17.82
N VAL A 81 -6.36 -13.98 17.15
CA VAL A 81 -6.64 -12.59 17.54
C VAL A 81 -7.38 -12.58 18.87
N ASN A 82 -8.41 -13.42 19.00
CA ASN A 82 -9.18 -13.52 20.22
C ASN A 82 -8.34 -14.00 21.40
N ASN A 83 -7.45 -14.98 21.17
CA ASN A 83 -6.53 -15.49 22.18
C ASN A 83 -5.52 -14.41 22.61
N PHE A 84 -5.04 -13.60 21.66
CA PHE A 84 -4.15 -12.48 21.94
C PHE A 84 -4.82 -11.41 22.81
N LEU A 85 -6.08 -11.05 22.51
CA LEU A 85 -6.85 -10.05 23.27
C LEU A 85 -7.31 -10.53 24.64
N HIS A 86 -7.57 -11.83 24.83
CA HIS A 86 -7.92 -12.38 26.15
C HIS A 86 -6.69 -12.49 27.07
N GLY A 87 -5.49 -12.67 26.52
CA GLY A 87 -4.24 -12.71 27.26
C GLY A 87 -3.81 -14.11 27.69
N PRO A 88 -2.53 -14.28 28.07
CA PRO A 88 -1.99 -15.59 28.39
C PRO A 88 -2.58 -16.14 29.69
N VAL A 89 -3.11 -17.37 29.62
CA VAL A 89 -3.72 -18.11 30.74
C VAL A 89 -2.71 -18.34 31.88
N GLU A 90 -1.42 -18.38 31.58
CA GLU A 90 -0.34 -18.67 32.55
C GLU A 90 0.78 -17.62 32.50
N ALA A 91 0.50 -16.41 32.98
CA ALA A 91 1.51 -15.36 33.18
C ALA A 91 2.65 -15.74 34.16
N ARG A 92 2.54 -16.89 34.84
CA ARG A 92 3.54 -17.39 35.78
C ARG A 92 4.79 -17.96 35.07
N THR A 93 4.66 -18.43 33.83
CA THR A 93 5.78 -18.93 33.01
C THR A 93 6.55 -17.80 32.33
N ARG A 94 7.85 -18.01 32.02
CA ARG A 94 8.67 -17.02 31.29
C ARG A 94 8.06 -16.66 29.92
N ALA A 95 7.55 -17.67 29.22
CA ALA A 95 6.86 -17.49 27.94
C ALA A 95 5.56 -16.67 28.09
N GLY A 96 4.78 -16.91 29.14
CA GLY A 96 3.57 -16.14 29.45
C GLY A 96 3.87 -14.66 29.74
N ARG A 97 4.96 -14.35 30.44
CA ARG A 97 5.39 -12.96 30.69
C ARG A 97 5.81 -12.25 29.40
N LEU A 98 6.56 -12.93 28.53
CA LEU A 98 6.96 -12.38 27.23
C LEU A 98 5.73 -12.12 26.35
N ALA A 99 4.77 -13.05 26.31
CA ALA A 99 3.52 -12.87 25.57
C ALA A 99 2.69 -11.69 26.12
N ALA A 100 2.62 -11.54 27.45
CA ALA A 100 1.95 -10.40 28.07
C ALA A 100 2.64 -9.07 27.76
N ALA A 101 3.98 -9.02 27.80
CA ALA A 101 4.75 -7.83 27.44
C ALA A 101 4.57 -7.45 25.97
N ALA A 102 4.63 -8.44 25.06
CA ALA A 102 4.38 -8.22 23.63
C ALA A 102 2.96 -7.69 23.37
N ARG A 103 1.95 -8.20 24.10
CA ARG A 103 0.58 -7.68 24.03
C ARG A 103 0.51 -6.22 24.41
N TRP A 104 1.05 -5.84 25.57
CA TRP A 104 1.04 -4.45 26.02
C TRP A 104 1.81 -3.53 25.08
N ALA A 105 2.96 -3.98 24.59
CA ALA A 105 3.72 -3.24 23.59
C ALA A 105 2.88 -2.98 22.34
N LEU A 106 2.16 -3.99 21.82
CA LEU A 106 1.33 -3.82 20.63
C LEU A 106 0.13 -2.88 20.90
N LEU A 107 -0.57 -3.06 22.02
CA LEU A 107 -1.74 -2.24 22.39
C LEU A 107 -1.38 -0.77 22.60
N ILE A 108 -0.15 -0.47 23.02
CA ILE A 108 0.36 0.90 23.16
C ILE A 108 0.91 1.42 21.82
N ALA A 109 1.63 0.57 21.07
CA ALA A 109 2.24 0.96 19.81
C ALA A 109 1.20 1.31 18.74
N ILE A 110 0.09 0.56 18.64
CA ILE A 110 -0.96 0.82 17.63
C ILE A 110 -1.50 2.26 17.71
N PRO A 111 -2.04 2.75 18.84
CA PRO A 111 -2.55 4.12 18.92
C PRO A 111 -1.45 5.17 18.77
N LEU A 112 -0.23 4.92 19.27
CA LEU A 112 0.91 5.83 19.09
C LEU A 112 1.28 5.98 17.61
N LEU A 113 1.38 4.87 16.88
CA LEU A 113 1.68 4.87 15.45
C LEU A 113 0.56 5.51 14.65
N ALA A 114 -0.71 5.21 14.98
CA ALA A 114 -1.85 5.84 14.33
C ALA A 114 -1.85 7.36 14.55
N GLY A 115 -1.61 7.81 15.78
CA GLY A 115 -1.48 9.22 16.12
C GLY A 115 -0.30 9.88 15.41
N TRP A 116 0.84 9.19 15.31
CA TRP A 116 2.01 9.67 14.59
C TRP A 116 1.77 9.83 13.09
N VAL A 117 1.19 8.80 12.44
CA VAL A 117 0.84 8.86 11.01
C VAL A 117 -0.15 9.98 10.75
N MET A 118 -1.18 10.13 11.60
CA MET A 118 -2.15 11.21 11.47
C MET A 118 -1.49 12.58 11.66
N TYR A 119 -0.62 12.73 12.66
CA TYR A 119 0.15 13.94 12.88
C TYR A 119 0.99 14.30 11.65
N GLN A 120 1.72 13.35 11.08
CA GLN A 120 2.52 13.60 9.87
C GLN A 120 1.67 14.02 8.66
N SER A 121 0.42 13.54 8.57
CA SER A 121 -0.47 13.88 7.47
C SER A 121 -1.13 15.27 7.60
N VAL A 122 -1.36 15.73 8.83
CA VAL A 122 -2.13 16.97 9.10
C VAL A 122 -1.24 18.10 9.62
N ALA A 123 -0.09 17.80 10.21
CA ALA A 123 0.81 18.80 10.74
C ALA A 123 1.22 19.78 9.62
N PRO A 124 1.13 21.10 9.87
CA PRO A 124 1.57 22.09 8.91
C PRO A 124 3.04 21.86 8.52
N SER A 125 3.28 21.72 7.21
CA SER A 125 4.62 21.62 6.68
C SER A 125 5.14 23.01 6.31
N SER A 126 6.37 23.33 6.71
CA SER A 126 7.10 24.50 6.24
C SER A 126 7.79 24.29 4.89
N ASN A 127 7.55 23.15 4.24
CA ASN A 127 8.13 22.87 2.93
C ASN A 127 7.61 23.90 1.91
N PRO A 128 8.50 24.57 1.17
CA PRO A 128 8.08 25.43 0.08
C PRO A 128 7.35 24.57 -0.96
N PRO A 129 6.29 25.09 -1.60
CA PRO A 129 5.53 24.33 -2.57
C PRO A 129 6.45 23.83 -3.69
N THR A 130 6.39 22.52 -3.98
CA THR A 130 7.24 21.85 -5.00
C THR A 130 7.03 22.41 -6.40
N ALA A 131 5.87 23.03 -6.64
CA ALA A 131 5.65 23.89 -7.78
C ALA A 131 5.73 25.34 -7.29
N LEU A 132 6.76 26.06 -7.73
CA LEU A 132 6.73 27.51 -7.74
C LEU A 132 5.53 27.89 -8.62
N ARG A 133 4.38 28.18 -8.00
CA ARG A 133 3.26 28.78 -8.73
C ARG A 133 3.72 30.19 -9.09
N THR A 134 4.39 30.32 -10.22
CA THR A 134 4.62 31.61 -10.88
C THR A 134 3.26 32.14 -11.30
N GLN A 135 2.55 32.74 -10.35
CA GLN A 135 1.38 33.56 -10.59
C GLN A 135 1.83 34.93 -11.10
N HIS A 136 2.69 34.94 -12.12
CA HIS A 136 2.82 36.11 -12.96
C HIS A 136 1.94 35.84 -14.18
N PRO A 137 0.94 36.70 -14.45
CA PRO A 137 0.20 36.63 -15.69
C PRO A 137 1.20 36.78 -16.85
N THR A 138 1.54 35.69 -17.52
CA THR A 138 2.13 35.77 -18.85
C THR A 138 1.00 36.17 -19.79
N ILE A 139 1.30 37.13 -20.67
CA ILE A 139 0.41 37.58 -21.73
C ILE A 139 -0.10 36.33 -22.48
N PRO A 140 -1.43 36.15 -22.70
CA PRO A 140 -1.94 34.98 -23.40
C PRO A 140 -1.26 34.82 -24.76
N PHE A 141 -1.06 33.57 -25.21
CA PHE A 141 -0.27 33.27 -26.43
C PHE A 141 -0.73 34.06 -27.66
N ASP A 142 -2.03 34.35 -27.76
CA ASP A 142 -2.62 35.14 -28.85
C ASP A 142 -2.05 36.57 -28.93
N TYR A 143 -1.63 37.14 -27.80
CA TYR A 143 -1.14 38.51 -27.71
C TYR A 143 0.39 38.58 -27.55
N GLN A 144 1.08 37.44 -27.50
CA GLN A 144 2.53 37.38 -27.28
C GLN A 144 3.35 37.94 -28.47
N LYS A 145 2.75 37.96 -29.66
CA LYS A 145 3.35 38.47 -30.90
C LYS A 145 2.86 39.86 -31.30
N LEU A 146 1.94 40.44 -30.55
CA LEU A 146 1.44 41.79 -30.85
C LEU A 146 2.50 42.81 -30.48
N THR A 147 2.92 43.57 -31.47
CA THR A 147 3.84 44.69 -31.29
C THR A 147 3.02 45.97 -31.19
N ASN A 148 3.46 46.94 -30.38
CA ASN A 148 2.78 48.23 -30.33
C ASN A 148 3.01 48.98 -31.66
N PRO A 149 1.96 49.26 -32.45
CA PRO A 149 2.09 49.96 -33.73
C PRO A 149 2.62 51.40 -33.58
N PHE A 150 2.55 51.98 -32.37
CA PHE A 150 3.07 53.31 -32.05
C PHE A 150 4.44 53.27 -31.36
N ARG A 151 5.21 52.18 -31.50
CA ARG A 151 6.54 52.06 -30.88
C ARG A 151 7.52 53.10 -31.43
N ALA A 152 7.29 53.63 -32.63
CA ALA A 152 8.17 54.62 -33.24
C ALA A 152 8.16 55.95 -32.44
N PRO A 153 9.32 56.53 -32.08
CA PRO A 153 9.40 57.77 -31.29
C PRO A 153 8.72 58.98 -31.93
N ASN A 154 8.52 58.91 -33.25
CA ASN A 154 7.88 59.95 -34.06
C ASN A 154 6.35 59.74 -34.21
N GLY A 155 5.76 58.75 -33.54
CA GLY A 155 4.33 58.44 -33.59
C GLY A 155 3.83 57.85 -34.91
N SER A 156 4.74 57.49 -35.83
CA SER A 156 4.36 56.82 -37.08
C SER A 156 4.00 55.35 -36.84
N VAL A 157 3.04 54.84 -37.61
CA VAL A 157 2.61 53.43 -37.58
C VAL A 157 3.35 52.67 -38.66
N ASP A 158 3.91 51.51 -38.32
CA ASP A 158 4.49 50.61 -39.31
C ASP A 158 3.36 50.03 -40.19
N PRO A 159 3.39 50.20 -41.52
CA PRO A 159 2.35 49.68 -42.40
C PRO A 159 2.22 48.15 -42.39
N ALA A 160 3.19 47.43 -41.82
CA ALA A 160 3.09 45.98 -41.59
C ALA A 160 2.17 45.59 -40.40
N ASP A 161 1.79 46.56 -39.55
CA ASP A 161 0.99 46.38 -38.33
C ASP A 161 -0.47 46.91 -38.46
N LEU A 162 -0.91 47.27 -39.67
CA LEU A 162 -2.30 47.66 -40.02
C LEU A 162 -3.12 46.47 -40.54
#